data_AF-A0A1F8GH23-F1
#
_entry.id   AF-A0A1F8GH23-F1
#
_cell.length_a   1.000
_cell.length_b   1.000
_cell.length_c   1.000
_cell.angle_alpha   90.00
_cell.angle_beta   90.00
_cell.angle_gamma   90.00
#
_symmetry.space_group_name_H-M   'P 1'
#
loop_
_entity.id
_entity.type
_entity.pdbx_description
1 polymer ?
#
loop_
_entity_poly.entity_id
_entity_poly.type
_entity_poly.pdbx_seq_one_letter_code
_entity_poly.pdbx_strand_id
1 'polypeptide(L)'
;MKYKHIKKSHILSILVVGAVLFGGWVLAEESNTGSRGVRENIREKRQEIKTNVQEKRQEVRATVHETREEIKTRTREATEAFKKETEQRKEELKTRVEQKREELKTKVETKREELKQRLDKIKDERKKQVVERIDGQMDALNDRLLKHYLNVLDKLSDVLVKISTRTDKAEERGVDVAAVRTAVDAANSAIVAARSAIETQSGKTYTIQISTEEGLKNDVGKARQALHKDLTAVRLVVKAAHEAVRQAAKTLAQLPRPTPTPEATESPEPTEDE
;
A
#
# COMPACT_ATOMS: atom_id res chain seq x y z
N MET A 1 21.81 -1.61 -27.37
CA MET A 1 20.68 -2.32 -28.05
C MET A 1 20.00 -3.19 -26.99
N LYS A 2 18.73 -3.12 -26.61
CA LYS A 2 17.51 -2.46 -27.09
C LYS A 2 16.68 -2.13 -25.83
N TYR A 3 16.32 -0.87 -25.60
CA TYR A 3 15.23 -0.51 -24.70
C TYR A 3 14.16 0.17 -25.55
N LYS A 4 13.05 -0.52 -25.78
CA LYS A 4 11.96 -0.08 -26.64
C LYS A 4 10.70 0.10 -25.77
N HIS A 5 10.33 1.37 -25.60
CA HIS A 5 9.02 1.92 -25.25
C HIS A 5 8.33 1.45 -23.95
N ILE A 6 8.48 2.26 -22.90
CA ILE A 6 7.44 2.45 -21.88
C ILE A 6 6.29 3.20 -22.56
N LYS A 7 5.16 2.51 -22.78
CA LYS A 7 3.93 3.14 -23.30
C LYS A 7 3.39 4.13 -22.27
N LYS A 8 2.99 5.30 -22.79
CA LYS A 8 2.32 6.38 -22.08
C LYS A 8 1.17 5.84 -21.23
N SER A 9 1.18 6.20 -19.94
CA SER A 9 0.05 6.04 -19.03
C SER A 9 -1.15 6.80 -19.61
N HIS A 10 -2.18 6.07 -20.03
CA HIS A 10 -3.49 6.65 -20.28
C HIS A 10 -4.13 6.91 -18.91
N ILE A 11 -4.01 8.15 -18.46
CA ILE A 11 -4.87 8.72 -17.42
C ILE A 11 -6.28 8.68 -18.00
N LEU A 12 -7.10 7.71 -17.55
CA LEU A 12 -8.54 7.74 -17.77
C LEU A 12 -9.09 8.87 -16.91
N SER A 13 -9.01 10.09 -17.44
CA SER A 13 -9.75 11.24 -16.95
C SER A 13 -11.23 10.97 -17.24
N ILE A 14 -11.90 10.28 -16.33
CA ILE A 14 -13.35 10.14 -16.35
C ILE A 14 -13.90 11.51 -15.97
N LEU A 15 -14.21 12.29 -17.01
CA LEU A 15 -15.06 13.46 -16.92
C LEU A 15 -16.41 12.99 -16.37
N VAL A 16 -16.60 13.13 -15.06
CA VAL A 16 -17.93 13.13 -14.47
C VAL A 16 -18.63 14.34 -15.08
N VAL A 17 -19.45 14.11 -16.10
CA VAL A 17 -20.40 15.08 -16.60
C VAL A 17 -21.44 15.26 -15.48
N GLY A 18 -21.09 16.12 -14.52
CA GLY A 18 -22.02 16.72 -13.59
C GLY A 18 -22.89 17.69 -14.38
N ALA A 19 -23.80 17.15 -15.19
CA ALA A 19 -24.92 17.91 -15.72
C ALA A 19 -25.89 18.14 -14.57
N VAL A 20 -25.54 19.09 -13.69
CA VAL A 20 -26.53 19.81 -12.90
C VAL A 20 -27.32 20.62 -13.93
N LEU A 21 -28.38 20.01 -14.46
CA LEU A 21 -29.41 20.73 -15.19
C LEU A 21 -30.09 21.65 -14.17
N PHE A 22 -29.50 22.83 -13.99
CA PHE A 22 -30.10 24.00 -13.36
C PHE A 22 -31.37 24.34 -14.13
N GLY A 23 -32.47 23.68 -13.77
CA GLY A 23 -33.82 24.04 -14.19
C GLY A 23 -34.28 25.21 -13.33
N GLY A 24 -33.84 26.41 -13.69
CA GLY A 24 -34.22 27.61 -12.96
C GLY A 24 -33.84 28.85 -13.74
N TRP A 25 -34.70 29.24 -14.69
CA TRP A 25 -35.10 30.61 -15.01
C TRP A 25 -36.04 30.52 -16.22
N VAL A 26 -37.35 30.53 -15.96
CA VAL A 26 -38.35 30.90 -16.96
C VAL A 26 -39.00 32.16 -16.42
N LEU A 27 -38.74 33.28 -17.07
CA LEU A 27 -39.38 34.56 -16.79
C LEU A 27 -40.90 34.37 -16.79
N ALA A 28 -41.52 34.77 -15.68
CA ALA A 28 -42.94 35.07 -15.66
C ALA A 28 -43.09 36.49 -16.25
N GLU A 29 -43.43 36.57 -17.54
CA GLU A 29 -43.91 37.82 -18.14
C GLU A 29 -45.39 37.65 -18.46
N GLU A 30 -46.17 38.48 -17.78
CA GLU A 30 -47.61 38.49 -17.70
C GLU A 30 -48.17 39.21 -18.94
N SER A 31 -48.79 38.48 -19.86
CA SER A 31 -49.70 39.10 -20.83
C SER A 31 -50.95 38.24 -21.04
N ASN A 32 -52.06 38.85 -20.68
CA ASN A 32 -53.42 38.34 -20.71
C ASN A 32 -54.01 38.50 -22.12
N THR A 33 -54.04 37.43 -22.93
CA THR A 33 -55.03 37.17 -24.00
C THR A 33 -54.84 35.76 -24.62
N GLY A 34 -55.89 34.93 -24.69
CA GLY A 34 -55.97 33.72 -25.56
C GLY A 34 -55.77 32.34 -24.88
N SER A 35 -56.77 31.86 -24.13
CA SER A 35 -56.57 31.02 -22.93
C SER A 35 -56.95 29.51 -23.01
N ARG A 36 -56.74 28.78 -24.12
CA ARG A 36 -56.83 27.28 -24.08
C ARG A 36 -55.74 26.57 -24.89
N GLY A 37 -55.62 26.84 -26.19
CA GLY A 37 -54.65 26.16 -27.07
C GLY A 37 -53.18 26.42 -26.72
N VAL A 38 -52.82 27.63 -26.26
CA VAL A 38 -51.44 27.93 -25.81
C VAL A 38 -51.11 27.18 -24.51
N ARG A 39 -52.07 27.06 -23.59
CA ARG A 39 -51.91 26.29 -22.34
C ARG A 39 -51.79 24.78 -22.61
N GLU A 40 -52.54 24.27 -23.57
CA GLU A 40 -52.52 22.86 -24.00
C GLU A 40 -51.18 22.50 -24.68
N ASN A 41 -50.72 23.32 -25.63
CA ASN A 41 -49.41 23.17 -26.26
C ASN A 41 -48.24 23.26 -25.26
N ILE A 42 -48.34 24.12 -24.25
CA ILE A 42 -47.33 24.20 -23.18
C ILE A 42 -47.39 22.96 -22.28
N ARG A 43 -48.58 22.40 -22.01
CA ARG A 43 -48.76 21.18 -21.21
C ARG A 43 -48.18 19.96 -21.91
N GLU A 44 -48.43 19.81 -23.21
CA GLU A 44 -47.88 18.73 -24.03
C GLU A 44 -46.35 18.80 -24.09
N LYS A 45 -45.78 19.97 -24.39
CA LYS A 45 -44.32 20.16 -24.38
C LYS A 45 -43.70 19.88 -23.00
N ARG A 46 -44.39 20.23 -21.90
CA ARG A 46 -43.93 19.88 -20.55
C ARG A 46 -43.99 18.38 -20.27
N GLN A 47 -45.03 17.68 -20.74
CA GLN A 47 -45.13 16.23 -20.61
C GLN A 47 -44.04 15.53 -21.42
N GLU A 48 -43.79 15.97 -22.65
CA GLU A 48 -42.72 15.46 -23.51
C GLU A 48 -41.32 15.71 -22.93
N ILE A 49 -41.07 16.91 -22.38
CA ILE A 49 -39.82 17.18 -21.65
C ILE A 49 -39.69 16.27 -20.43
N LYS A 50 -40.78 16.05 -19.69
CA LYS A 50 -40.79 15.17 -18.51
C LYS A 50 -40.46 13.72 -18.89
N THR A 51 -41.09 13.17 -19.93
CA THR A 51 -40.83 11.80 -20.41
C THR A 51 -39.40 11.67 -20.93
N ASN A 52 -38.94 12.60 -21.78
CA ASN A 52 -37.57 12.60 -22.30
C ASN A 52 -36.51 12.71 -21.20
N VAL A 53 -36.77 13.50 -20.16
CA VAL A 53 -35.89 13.60 -18.98
C VAL A 53 -35.93 12.31 -18.17
N GLN A 54 -37.08 11.65 -18.03
CA GLN A 54 -37.20 10.36 -17.33
C GLN A 54 -36.46 9.24 -18.07
N GLU A 55 -36.62 9.14 -19.38
CA GLU A 55 -35.92 8.15 -20.23
C GLU A 55 -34.40 8.34 -20.16
N LYS A 56 -33.92 9.58 -20.38
CA LYS A 56 -32.48 9.87 -20.25
C LYS A 56 -31.95 9.59 -18.85
N ARG A 57 -32.75 9.81 -17.80
CA ARG A 57 -32.36 9.43 -16.42
C ARG A 57 -32.28 7.93 -16.24
N GLN A 58 -33.17 7.15 -16.84
CA GLN A 58 -33.12 5.69 -16.77
C GLN A 58 -31.92 5.13 -17.53
N GLU A 59 -31.64 5.65 -18.73
CA GLU A 59 -30.46 5.28 -19.52
C GLU A 59 -29.15 5.63 -18.80
N VAL A 60 -29.05 6.83 -18.23
CA VAL A 60 -27.89 7.22 -17.40
C VAL A 60 -27.78 6.33 -16.16
N ARG A 61 -28.89 5.96 -15.52
CA ARG A 61 -28.85 5.03 -14.38
C ARG A 61 -28.37 3.63 -14.77
N ALA A 62 -28.83 3.12 -15.90
CA ALA A 62 -28.42 1.80 -16.40
C ALA A 62 -26.92 1.76 -16.73
N THR A 63 -26.42 2.76 -17.45
CA THR A 63 -25.00 2.89 -17.81
C THR A 63 -24.11 3.10 -16.57
N VAL A 64 -24.54 3.90 -15.60
CA VAL A 64 -23.84 4.06 -14.31
C VAL A 64 -23.83 2.76 -13.51
N HIS A 65 -24.93 1.98 -13.53
CA HIS A 65 -24.98 0.70 -12.84
C HIS A 65 -24.02 -0.32 -13.46
N GLU A 66 -24.01 -0.44 -14.79
CA GLU A 66 -23.13 -1.35 -15.52
C GLU A 66 -21.66 -1.02 -15.30
N THR A 67 -21.27 0.25 -15.48
CA THR A 67 -19.89 0.71 -15.22
C THR A 67 -19.45 0.47 -13.79
N ARG A 68 -20.36 0.63 -12.81
CA ARG A 68 -20.08 0.35 -11.40
C ARG A 68 -19.84 -1.14 -11.13
N GLU A 69 -20.63 -2.02 -11.73
CA GLU A 69 -20.41 -3.46 -11.59
C GLU A 69 -19.10 -3.90 -12.26
N GLU A 70 -18.74 -3.32 -13.42
CA GLU A 70 -17.42 -3.57 -14.03
C GLU A 70 -16.25 -3.10 -13.15
N ILE A 71 -16.35 -1.91 -12.55
CA ILE A 71 -15.29 -1.39 -11.65
C ILE A 71 -15.15 -2.32 -10.44
N LYS A 72 -16.26 -2.74 -9.86
CA LYS A 72 -16.31 -3.65 -8.71
C LYS A 72 -15.69 -5.02 -9.01
N THR A 73 -15.95 -5.62 -10.17
CA THR A 73 -15.32 -6.89 -10.55
C THR A 73 -13.82 -6.72 -10.75
N ARG A 74 -13.40 -5.74 -11.56
CA ARG A 74 -11.97 -5.48 -11.85
C ARG A 74 -11.16 -5.17 -10.60
N THR A 75 -11.67 -4.32 -9.71
CA THR A 75 -10.97 -3.94 -8.47
C THR A 75 -10.86 -5.11 -7.49
N ARG A 76 -11.90 -5.95 -7.37
CA ARG A 76 -11.84 -7.17 -6.56
C ARG A 76 -10.80 -8.16 -7.08
N GLU A 77 -10.81 -8.43 -8.38
CA GLU A 77 -9.84 -9.30 -9.01
C GLU A 77 -8.41 -8.78 -8.83
N ALA A 78 -8.20 -7.48 -9.01
CA ALA A 78 -6.90 -6.85 -8.79
C ALA A 78 -6.43 -6.98 -7.33
N THR A 79 -7.31 -6.79 -6.36
CA THR A 79 -6.96 -6.93 -4.94
C THR A 79 -6.75 -8.37 -4.51
N GLU A 80 -7.48 -9.33 -5.08
CA GLU A 80 -7.21 -10.76 -4.87
C GLU A 80 -5.87 -11.18 -5.47
N ALA A 81 -5.56 -10.74 -6.69
CA ALA A 81 -4.27 -10.96 -7.32
C ALA A 81 -3.14 -10.36 -6.48
N PHE A 82 -3.30 -9.10 -6.03
CA PHE A 82 -2.35 -8.42 -5.15
C PHE A 82 -2.14 -9.18 -3.83
N LYS A 83 -3.21 -9.70 -3.23
CA LYS A 83 -3.12 -10.50 -2.01
C LYS A 83 -2.34 -11.80 -2.26
N LYS A 84 -2.66 -12.53 -3.33
CA LYS A 84 -1.95 -13.78 -3.70
C LYS A 84 -0.47 -13.52 -3.95
N GLU A 85 -0.14 -12.50 -4.74
CA GLU A 85 1.24 -12.12 -5.01
C GLU A 85 1.98 -11.72 -3.73
N THR A 86 1.31 -10.99 -2.83
CA THR A 86 1.89 -10.61 -1.54
C THR A 86 2.21 -11.82 -0.67
N GLU A 87 1.33 -12.81 -0.60
CA GLU A 87 1.56 -14.06 0.12
C GLU A 87 2.67 -14.90 -0.52
N GLN A 88 2.68 -15.06 -1.84
CA GLN A 88 3.76 -15.75 -2.56
C GLN A 88 5.12 -15.10 -2.28
N ARG A 89 5.22 -13.77 -2.39
CA ARG A 89 6.45 -13.03 -2.08
C ARG A 89 6.86 -13.14 -0.61
N LYS A 90 5.92 -13.33 0.32
CA LYS A 90 6.23 -13.59 1.74
C LYS A 90 6.87 -14.97 1.88
N GLU A 91 6.25 -16.00 1.29
CA GLU A 91 6.75 -17.38 1.33
C GLU A 91 8.13 -17.50 0.68
N GLU A 92 8.30 -16.97 -0.54
CA GLU A 92 9.59 -16.95 -1.25
C GLU A 92 10.70 -16.22 -0.50
N LEU A 93 10.36 -15.18 0.27
CA LEU A 93 11.35 -14.52 1.10
C LEU A 93 11.70 -15.36 2.32
N LYS A 94 10.69 -15.95 2.98
CA LYS A 94 10.92 -16.82 4.14
C LYS A 94 11.86 -17.97 3.77
N THR A 95 11.59 -18.64 2.66
CA THR A 95 12.45 -19.74 2.17
C THR A 95 13.86 -19.26 1.83
N ARG A 96 14.02 -18.15 1.10
CA ARG A 96 15.35 -17.60 0.79
C ARG A 96 16.14 -17.18 2.03
N VAL A 97 15.48 -16.55 3.00
CA VAL A 97 16.12 -16.15 4.25
C VAL A 97 16.48 -17.37 5.10
N GLU A 98 15.64 -18.40 5.14
CA GLU A 98 15.92 -19.67 5.82
C GLU A 98 17.10 -20.39 5.18
N GLN A 99 17.14 -20.52 3.85
CA GLN A 99 18.27 -21.09 3.11
C GLN A 99 19.57 -20.34 3.42
N LYS A 100 19.56 -19.00 3.33
CA LYS A 100 20.74 -18.20 3.69
C LYS A 100 21.16 -18.39 5.14
N ARG A 101 20.21 -18.56 6.06
CA ARG A 101 20.51 -18.85 7.47
C ARG A 101 21.17 -20.22 7.64
N GLU A 102 20.71 -21.23 6.93
CA GLU A 102 21.33 -22.55 6.95
C GLU A 102 22.76 -22.51 6.39
N GLU A 103 22.95 -21.86 5.25
CA GLU A 103 24.28 -21.60 4.69
C GLU A 103 25.17 -20.76 5.62
N LEU A 104 24.58 -19.86 6.41
CA LEU A 104 25.32 -19.08 7.38
C LEU A 104 25.69 -19.88 8.62
N LYS A 105 24.87 -20.85 9.07
CA LYS A 105 25.20 -21.67 10.24
C LYS A 105 26.54 -22.37 10.05
N THR A 106 26.75 -22.98 8.88
CA THR A 106 28.03 -23.65 8.56
C THR A 106 29.19 -22.65 8.52
N LYS A 107 28.99 -21.45 7.94
CA LYS A 107 30.01 -20.38 7.94
C LYS A 107 30.29 -19.81 9.32
N VAL A 108 29.30 -19.79 10.21
CA VAL A 108 29.46 -19.33 11.59
C VAL A 108 30.23 -20.37 12.41
N GLU A 109 29.96 -21.66 12.21
CA GLU A 109 30.72 -22.74 12.85
C GLU A 109 32.21 -22.68 12.47
N THR A 110 32.52 -22.58 11.17
CA THR A 110 33.92 -22.46 10.72
C THR A 110 34.59 -21.19 11.26
N LYS A 111 33.89 -20.06 11.28
CA LYS A 111 34.40 -18.80 11.85
C LYS A 111 34.63 -18.88 13.35
N ARG A 112 33.77 -19.61 14.07
CA ARG A 112 33.92 -19.82 15.51
C ARG A 112 35.15 -20.68 15.81
N GLU A 113 35.42 -21.69 15.00
CA GLU A 113 36.65 -22.48 15.08
C GLU A 113 37.89 -21.63 14.78
N GLU A 114 37.87 -20.83 13.72
CA GLU A 114 38.95 -19.89 13.41
C GLU A 114 39.17 -18.87 14.54
N LEU A 115 38.10 -18.37 15.16
CA LEU A 115 38.19 -17.45 16.28
C LEU A 115 38.85 -18.12 17.49
N LYS A 116 38.47 -19.37 17.81
CA LYS A 116 39.11 -20.15 18.89
C LYS A 116 40.60 -20.31 18.66
N GLN A 117 41.01 -20.71 17.45
CA GLN A 117 42.43 -20.82 17.09
C GLN A 117 43.20 -19.50 17.23
N ARG A 118 42.55 -18.37 16.92
CA ARG A 118 43.15 -17.04 17.11
C ARG A 118 43.22 -16.65 18.59
N LEU A 119 42.25 -17.07 19.39
CA LEU A 119 42.20 -16.83 20.83
C LEU A 119 43.24 -17.64 21.60
N ASP A 120 43.71 -18.78 21.08
CA ASP A 120 44.79 -19.55 21.71
C ASP A 120 46.09 -18.76 21.89
N LYS A 121 46.30 -17.71 21.07
CA LYS A 121 47.44 -16.79 21.16
C LYS A 121 47.32 -15.79 22.32
N ILE A 122 46.15 -15.65 22.93
CA ILE A 122 45.88 -14.76 24.05
C ILE A 122 46.20 -15.48 25.35
N LYS A 123 46.91 -14.83 26.28
CA LYS A 123 47.29 -15.46 27.55
C LYS A 123 46.16 -15.39 28.60
N ASP A 124 45.41 -14.30 28.61
CA ASP A 124 44.34 -14.08 29.59
C ASP A 124 43.04 -14.83 29.21
N GLU A 125 42.72 -15.86 29.99
CA GLU A 125 41.54 -16.68 29.84
C GLU A 125 40.22 -15.91 29.99
N ARG A 126 40.18 -14.89 30.87
CA ARG A 126 38.98 -14.05 31.02
C ARG A 126 38.71 -13.25 29.75
N LYS A 127 39.76 -12.75 29.10
CA LYS A 127 39.61 -12.03 27.83
C LYS A 127 39.10 -12.96 26.72
N LYS A 128 39.57 -14.21 26.66
CA LYS A 128 39.06 -15.20 25.68
C LYS A 128 37.56 -15.41 25.82
N GLN A 129 37.11 -15.76 27.03
CA GLN A 129 35.70 -16.00 27.32
C GLN A 129 34.82 -14.79 27.00
N VAL A 130 35.32 -13.58 27.28
CA VAL A 130 34.59 -12.34 26.93
C VAL A 130 34.46 -12.18 25.42
N VAL A 131 35.51 -12.45 24.64
CA VAL A 131 35.47 -12.33 23.17
C VAL A 131 34.53 -13.35 22.57
N GLU A 132 34.60 -14.63 22.97
CA GLU A 132 33.69 -15.67 22.49
C GLU A 132 32.23 -15.36 22.81
N ARG A 133 31.98 -14.85 24.02
CA ARG A 133 30.63 -14.42 24.42
C ARG A 133 30.15 -13.25 23.55
N ILE A 134 31.01 -12.29 23.24
CA ILE A 134 30.65 -11.15 22.39
C ILE A 134 30.36 -11.61 20.97
N ASP A 135 31.17 -12.51 20.42
CA ASP A 135 30.97 -13.12 19.10
C ASP A 135 29.59 -13.80 19.00
N GLY A 136 29.29 -14.70 19.95
CA GLY A 136 27.97 -15.35 20.00
C GLY A 136 26.81 -14.37 20.22
N GLN A 137 27.01 -13.30 21.00
CA GLN A 137 26.00 -12.24 21.16
C GLN A 137 25.75 -11.47 19.88
N MET A 138 26.78 -11.24 19.05
CA MET A 138 26.65 -10.55 17.77
C MET A 138 25.80 -11.35 16.79
N ASP A 139 26.04 -12.66 16.67
CA ASP A 139 25.25 -13.54 15.82
C ASP A 139 23.79 -13.63 16.28
N ALA A 140 23.58 -13.84 17.58
CA ALA A 140 22.24 -13.90 18.17
C ALA A 140 21.48 -12.58 17.99
N LEU A 141 22.17 -11.44 18.11
CA LEU A 141 21.57 -10.13 17.91
C LEU A 141 21.16 -9.91 16.45
N ASN A 142 22.02 -10.28 15.48
CA ASN A 142 21.70 -10.20 14.06
C ASN A 142 20.45 -11.04 13.75
N ASP A 143 20.44 -12.32 14.16
CA ASP A 143 19.30 -13.21 13.91
C ASP A 143 17.99 -12.69 14.54
N ARG A 144 18.03 -12.30 15.82
CA ARG A 144 16.86 -11.78 16.54
C ARG A 144 16.27 -10.55 15.87
N LEU A 145 17.10 -9.60 15.45
CA LEU A 145 16.62 -8.37 14.82
C LEU A 145 16.04 -8.64 13.42
N LEU A 146 16.69 -9.50 12.62
CA LEU A 146 16.15 -9.86 11.31
C LEU A 146 14.80 -10.57 11.42
N LYS A 147 14.63 -11.50 12.37
CA LYS A 147 13.31 -12.11 12.67
C LYS A 147 12.26 -11.05 13.04
N HIS A 148 12.63 -10.12 13.92
CA HIS A 148 11.73 -9.04 14.30
C HIS A 148 11.32 -8.18 13.10
N TYR A 149 12.27 -7.77 12.25
CA TYR A 149 11.97 -6.95 11.08
C TYR A 149 11.11 -7.66 10.05
N LEU A 150 11.33 -8.96 9.80
CA LEU A 150 10.45 -9.75 8.93
C LEU A 150 9.02 -9.77 9.45
N ASN A 151 8.83 -10.01 10.76
CA ASN A 151 7.49 -9.98 11.37
C ASN A 151 6.82 -8.61 11.26
N VAL A 152 7.59 -7.52 11.34
CA VAL A 152 7.07 -6.17 11.10
C VAL A 152 6.63 -5.99 9.65
N LEU A 153 7.45 -6.41 8.69
CA LEU A 153 7.12 -6.31 7.26
C LEU A 153 5.90 -7.15 6.88
N ASP A 154 5.70 -8.32 7.50
CA ASP A 154 4.50 -9.14 7.31
C ASP A 154 3.24 -8.39 7.74
N LYS A 155 3.27 -7.78 8.94
CA LYS A 155 2.15 -6.95 9.43
C LYS A 155 1.90 -5.73 8.53
N LEU A 156 2.96 -5.10 8.02
CA LEU A 156 2.84 -3.98 7.10
C LEU A 156 2.17 -4.39 5.78
N SER A 157 2.54 -5.55 5.22
CA SER A 157 1.86 -6.12 4.06
C SER A 157 0.38 -6.38 4.32
N ASP A 158 0.02 -6.93 5.49
CA ASP A 158 -1.38 -7.18 5.85
C ASP A 158 -2.20 -5.88 5.95
N VAL A 159 -1.59 -4.83 6.54
CA VAL A 159 -2.20 -3.51 6.60
C VAL A 159 -2.38 -2.94 5.19
N LEU A 160 -1.40 -3.12 4.31
CA LEU A 160 -1.47 -2.63 2.94
C LEU A 160 -2.59 -3.31 2.14
N VAL A 161 -2.79 -4.62 2.30
CA VAL A 161 -3.94 -5.34 1.73
C VAL A 161 -5.27 -4.75 2.25
N LYS A 162 -5.35 -4.43 3.55
CA LYS A 162 -6.54 -3.78 4.13
C LYS A 162 -6.75 -2.36 3.58
N ILE A 163 -5.69 -1.62 3.26
CA ILE A 163 -5.78 -0.30 2.61
C ILE A 163 -6.31 -0.49 1.18
N SER A 164 -5.79 -1.43 0.40
CA SER A 164 -6.27 -1.72 -0.96
C SER A 164 -7.76 -2.08 -0.96
N THR A 165 -8.20 -3.00 -0.11
CA THR A 165 -9.63 -3.39 -0.02
C THR A 165 -10.56 -2.22 0.34
N ARG A 166 -10.11 -1.28 1.18
CA ARG A 166 -10.88 -0.07 1.51
C ARG A 166 -10.86 0.96 0.39
N THR A 167 -9.77 0.99 -0.37
CA THR A 167 -9.61 1.83 -1.57
C THR A 167 -10.58 1.38 -2.65
N ASP A 168 -10.68 0.07 -2.91
CA ASP A 168 -11.67 -0.50 -3.84
C ASP A 168 -13.11 -0.08 -3.46
N LYS A 169 -13.47 -0.18 -2.17
CA LYS A 169 -14.79 0.26 -1.68
C LYS A 169 -15.03 1.76 -1.83
N ALA A 170 -13.99 2.59 -1.82
CA ALA A 170 -14.13 4.02 -2.08
C ALA A 170 -14.35 4.26 -3.59
N GLU A 171 -13.61 3.57 -4.44
CA GLU A 171 -13.74 3.61 -5.89
C GLU A 171 -15.13 3.12 -6.36
N GLU A 172 -15.66 2.03 -5.76
CA GLU A 172 -17.03 1.55 -5.96
C GLU A 172 -18.10 2.59 -5.58
N ARG A 173 -17.76 3.60 -4.79
CA ARG A 173 -18.65 4.73 -4.43
C ARG A 173 -18.43 5.96 -5.32
N GLY A 174 -17.61 5.85 -6.37
CA GLY A 174 -17.28 6.95 -7.28
C GLY A 174 -16.31 7.96 -6.69
N VAL A 175 -15.58 7.61 -5.62
CA VAL A 175 -14.53 8.47 -5.06
C VAL A 175 -13.26 8.29 -5.87
N ASP A 176 -12.59 9.39 -6.23
CA ASP A 176 -11.26 9.32 -6.84
C ASP A 176 -10.23 8.79 -5.82
N VAL A 177 -9.60 7.68 -6.18
CA VAL A 177 -8.63 6.96 -5.37
C VAL A 177 -7.21 6.98 -5.94
N ALA A 178 -6.96 7.72 -7.02
CA ALA A 178 -5.68 7.70 -7.72
C ALA A 178 -4.48 7.98 -6.78
N ALA A 179 -4.60 8.98 -5.92
CA ALA A 179 -3.57 9.32 -4.94
C ALA A 179 -3.31 8.20 -3.91
N VAL A 180 -4.35 7.45 -3.53
CA VAL A 180 -4.22 6.31 -2.61
C VAL A 180 -3.51 5.15 -3.30
N ARG A 181 -3.84 4.85 -4.56
CA ARG A 181 -3.15 3.82 -5.35
C ARG A 181 -1.66 4.11 -5.50
N THR A 182 -1.29 5.35 -5.83
CA THR A 182 0.12 5.77 -5.87
C THR A 182 0.82 5.59 -4.53
N ALA A 183 0.17 5.92 -3.41
CA ALA A 183 0.74 5.72 -2.09
C ALA A 183 0.88 4.22 -1.72
N VAL A 184 -0.06 3.38 -2.14
CA VAL A 184 0.01 1.92 -1.98
C VAL A 184 1.19 1.34 -2.76
N ASP A 185 1.41 1.78 -4.00
CA ASP A 185 2.56 1.35 -4.81
C ASP A 185 3.89 1.75 -4.18
N ALA A 186 3.99 2.99 -3.69
CA ALA A 186 5.18 3.45 -2.98
C ALA A 186 5.46 2.62 -1.71
N ALA A 187 4.41 2.28 -0.95
CA ALA A 187 4.52 1.41 0.22
C ALA A 187 4.97 -0.01 -0.16
N ASN A 188 4.43 -0.57 -1.24
CA ASN A 188 4.86 -1.87 -1.78
C ASN A 188 6.34 -1.86 -2.15
N SER A 189 6.80 -0.86 -2.89
CA SER A 189 8.21 -0.72 -3.24
C SER A 189 9.11 -0.61 -2.01
N ALA A 190 8.70 0.14 -0.99
CA ALA A 190 9.47 0.28 0.24
C ALA A 190 9.54 -1.04 1.04
N ILE A 191 8.45 -1.83 1.09
CA ILE A 191 8.46 -3.17 1.69
C ILE A 191 9.42 -4.10 0.93
N VAL A 192 9.39 -4.09 -0.40
CA VAL A 192 10.32 -4.89 -1.23
C VAL A 192 11.77 -4.50 -0.96
N ALA A 193 12.08 -3.22 -0.89
CA ALA A 193 13.42 -2.73 -0.56
C ALA A 193 13.87 -3.18 0.84
N ALA A 194 12.99 -3.10 1.84
CA ALA A 194 13.28 -3.56 3.20
C ALA A 194 13.54 -5.07 3.26
N ARG A 195 12.76 -5.87 2.52
CA ARG A 195 12.95 -7.33 2.39
C ARG A 195 14.31 -7.65 1.77
N SER A 196 14.69 -6.95 0.70
CA SER A 196 16.00 -7.11 0.05
C SER A 196 17.18 -6.74 0.98
N ALA A 197 17.02 -5.68 1.79
CA ALA A 197 18.02 -5.30 2.78
C ALA A 197 18.21 -6.38 3.86
N ILE A 198 17.12 -6.98 4.34
CA ILE A 198 17.15 -8.11 5.28
C ILE A 198 17.83 -9.33 4.64
N GLU A 199 17.50 -9.66 3.40
CA GLU A 199 18.07 -10.80 2.67
C GLU A 199 19.57 -10.66 2.41
N THR A 200 20.04 -9.42 2.25
CA THR A 200 21.46 -9.10 2.14
C THR A 200 22.14 -9.23 3.50
N GLN A 201 21.53 -8.69 4.55
CA GLN A 201 22.04 -8.75 5.91
C GLN A 201 22.07 -10.19 6.46
N SER A 202 21.12 -11.03 6.05
CA SER A 202 21.08 -12.45 6.42
C SER A 202 22.15 -13.30 5.73
N GLY A 203 22.92 -12.73 4.80
CA GLY A 203 24.09 -13.37 4.20
C GLY A 203 25.43 -12.87 4.76
N LYS A 204 25.41 -11.93 5.72
CA LYS A 204 26.62 -11.36 6.31
C LYS A 204 27.02 -12.07 7.60
N THR A 205 28.32 -12.11 7.83
CA THR A 205 28.96 -12.64 9.04
C THR A 205 30.05 -11.67 9.49
N TYR A 206 30.20 -11.49 10.80
CA TYR A 206 31.08 -10.47 11.37
C TYR A 206 32.23 -11.16 12.11
N THR A 207 33.44 -11.11 11.55
CA THR A 207 34.61 -11.75 12.18
C THR A 207 35.39 -10.77 13.03
N ILE A 208 35.80 -11.24 14.21
CA ILE A 208 36.74 -10.51 15.06
C ILE A 208 38.15 -10.85 14.57
N GLN A 209 38.82 -9.87 13.99
CA GLN A 209 40.21 -10.01 13.54
C GLN A 209 41.14 -9.70 14.71
N ILE A 210 41.66 -10.73 15.37
CA ILE A 210 42.55 -10.57 16.52
C ILE A 210 43.97 -10.29 16.03
N SER A 211 44.47 -9.09 16.29
CA SER A 211 45.85 -8.70 15.99
C SER A 211 46.80 -9.01 17.14
N THR A 212 46.53 -8.45 18.32
CA THR A 212 47.36 -8.55 19.53
C THR A 212 46.48 -8.51 20.78
N GLU A 213 47.03 -8.91 21.93
CA GLU A 213 46.28 -8.90 23.19
C GLU A 213 45.91 -7.48 23.66
N GLU A 214 46.77 -6.49 23.43
CA GLU A 214 46.50 -5.09 23.75
C GLU A 214 45.46 -4.47 22.80
N GLY A 215 45.47 -4.88 21.53
CA GLY A 215 44.52 -4.45 20.50
C GLY A 215 43.13 -5.07 20.59
N LEU A 216 42.94 -6.10 21.41
CA LEU A 216 41.74 -6.94 21.45
C LEU A 216 40.44 -6.15 21.62
N LYS A 217 40.44 -5.14 22.52
CA LYS A 217 39.28 -4.27 22.73
C LYS A 217 38.88 -3.50 21.48
N ASN A 218 39.87 -3.00 20.74
CA ASN A 218 39.64 -2.23 19.51
C ASN A 218 39.16 -3.14 18.38
N ASP A 219 39.72 -4.35 18.27
CA ASP A 219 39.35 -5.32 17.24
C ASP A 219 37.91 -5.82 17.41
N VAL A 220 37.53 -6.15 18.66
CA VAL A 220 36.13 -6.46 19.01
C VAL A 220 35.22 -5.26 18.75
N GLY A 221 35.69 -4.05 19.11
CA GLY A 221 34.97 -2.80 18.88
C GLY A 221 34.63 -2.56 17.42
N LYS A 222 35.58 -2.79 16.50
CA LYS A 222 35.38 -2.68 15.04
C LYS A 222 34.32 -3.65 14.54
N ALA A 223 34.38 -4.92 14.96
CA ALA A 223 33.39 -5.92 14.56
C ALA A 223 31.98 -5.54 15.03
N ARG A 224 31.84 -5.09 16.29
CA ARG A 224 30.56 -4.62 16.83
C ARG A 224 30.03 -3.39 16.10
N GLN A 225 30.91 -2.43 15.77
CA GLN A 225 30.53 -1.22 15.02
C GLN A 225 30.06 -1.56 13.60
N ALA A 226 30.71 -2.51 12.93
CA ALA A 226 30.30 -2.98 11.62
C ALA A 226 28.88 -3.58 11.66
N LEU A 227 28.62 -4.48 12.60
CA LEU A 227 27.28 -5.04 12.81
C LEU A 227 26.25 -3.94 13.12
N HIS A 228 26.58 -3.01 14.01
CA HIS A 228 25.68 -1.93 14.39
C HIS A 228 25.32 -1.03 13.21
N LYS A 229 26.32 -0.65 12.40
CA LYS A 229 26.13 0.18 11.19
C LYS A 229 25.16 -0.49 10.22
N ASP A 230 25.41 -1.77 9.94
CA ASP A 230 24.61 -2.55 9.01
C ASP A 230 23.17 -2.74 9.49
N LEU A 231 22.97 -3.10 10.76
CA LEU A 231 21.63 -3.23 11.35
C LEU A 231 20.89 -1.89 11.41
N THR A 232 21.60 -0.80 11.63
CA THR A 232 21.01 0.54 11.59
C THR A 232 20.53 0.87 10.20
N ALA A 233 21.30 0.53 9.16
CA ALA A 233 20.87 0.68 7.77
C ALA A 233 19.60 -0.13 7.49
N VAL A 234 19.54 -1.41 7.90
CA VAL A 234 18.33 -2.24 7.77
C VAL A 234 17.14 -1.60 8.50
N ARG A 235 17.34 -1.14 9.74
CA ARG A 235 16.29 -0.48 10.54
C ARG A 235 15.73 0.75 9.83
N LEU A 236 16.58 1.57 9.20
CA LEU A 236 16.15 2.76 8.49
C LEU A 236 15.26 2.41 7.29
N VAL A 237 15.62 1.37 6.51
CA VAL A 237 14.80 0.94 5.38
C VAL A 237 13.46 0.35 5.85
N VAL A 238 13.45 -0.43 6.94
CA VAL A 238 12.20 -0.94 7.54
C VAL A 238 11.32 0.22 8.06
N LYS A 239 11.93 1.24 8.66
CA LYS A 239 11.22 2.43 9.11
C LYS A 239 10.60 3.20 7.92
N ALA A 240 11.33 3.34 6.82
CA ALA A 240 10.81 3.95 5.60
C ALA A 240 9.61 3.17 5.04
N ALA A 241 9.64 1.83 5.05
CA ALA A 241 8.49 1.00 4.68
C ALA A 241 7.28 1.25 5.59
N HIS A 242 7.50 1.32 6.90
CA HIS A 242 6.44 1.65 7.87
C HIS A 242 5.84 3.05 7.61
N GLU A 243 6.68 4.06 7.37
CA GLU A 243 6.24 5.43 7.06
C GLU A 243 5.44 5.49 5.75
N ALA A 244 5.87 4.76 4.72
CA ALA A 244 5.14 4.69 3.45
C ALA A 244 3.75 4.05 3.61
N VAL A 245 3.63 2.95 4.37
CA VAL A 245 2.32 2.34 4.68
C VAL A 245 1.45 3.30 5.50
N ARG A 246 2.04 3.98 6.49
CA ARG A 246 1.32 5.00 7.28
C ARG A 246 0.80 6.12 6.39
N GLN A 247 1.59 6.57 5.41
CA GLN A 247 1.19 7.60 4.48
C GLN A 247 0.06 7.13 3.57
N ALA A 248 0.10 5.89 3.06
CA ALA A 248 -1.02 5.29 2.33
C ALA A 248 -2.31 5.22 3.17
N ALA A 249 -2.19 4.90 4.47
CA ALA A 249 -3.34 4.93 5.37
C ALA A 249 -3.88 6.36 5.58
N LYS A 250 -2.98 7.35 5.67
CA LYS A 250 -3.34 8.76 5.83
C LYS A 250 -4.04 9.30 4.58
N THR A 251 -3.54 9.01 3.39
CA THR A 251 -4.16 9.44 2.13
C THR A 251 -5.55 8.83 1.97
N LEU A 252 -5.71 7.54 2.31
CA LEU A 252 -7.02 6.89 2.37
C LEU A 252 -7.98 7.59 3.34
N ALA A 253 -7.50 8.01 4.51
CA ALA A 253 -8.32 8.70 5.51
C ALA A 253 -8.75 10.11 5.09
N GLN A 254 -8.02 10.73 4.16
CA GLN A 254 -8.31 12.07 3.62
C GLN A 254 -9.31 12.04 2.46
N LEU A 255 -9.68 10.86 1.96
CA LEU A 255 -10.71 10.75 0.94
C LEU A 255 -12.03 11.35 1.43
N PRO A 256 -12.79 12.01 0.54
CA PRO A 256 -14.07 12.59 0.89
C PRO A 256 -14.98 11.48 1.45
N ARG A 257 -15.59 11.76 2.61
CA ARG A 257 -16.62 10.89 3.16
C ARG A 257 -17.80 10.92 2.19
N PRO A 258 -18.45 9.79 1.91
CA PRO A 258 -19.67 9.81 1.13
C PRO A 258 -20.68 10.69 1.88
N THR A 259 -21.00 11.86 1.33
CA THR A 259 -22.25 12.54 1.65
C THR A 259 -23.36 11.58 1.25
N PRO A 260 -24.37 11.35 2.12
CA PRO A 260 -25.54 10.60 1.67
C PRO A 260 -26.07 11.32 0.44
N THR A 261 -26.06 10.63 -0.70
CA THR A 261 -26.85 11.03 -1.85
C THR A 261 -28.25 11.29 -1.29
N PRO A 262 -28.84 12.49 -1.45
CA PRO A 262 -30.24 12.65 -1.07
C PRO A 262 -30.99 11.62 -1.89
N GLU A 263 -31.52 10.59 -1.22
CA GLU A 263 -32.66 9.86 -1.76
C GLU A 263 -33.64 10.95 -2.16
N ALA A 264 -33.88 11.06 -3.46
CA ALA A 264 -34.86 11.99 -3.98
C ALA A 264 -36.16 11.62 -3.27
N THR A 265 -36.55 12.47 -2.32
CA THR A 265 -37.82 12.36 -1.61
C THR A 265 -38.87 12.19 -2.69
N GLU A 266 -39.50 11.02 -2.71
CA GLU A 266 -40.73 10.81 -3.46
C GLU A 266 -41.69 11.89 -2.95
N SER A 267 -41.85 12.95 -3.75
CA SER A 267 -42.82 14.00 -3.45
C SER A 267 -44.19 13.32 -3.42
N PRO A 268 -44.96 13.44 -2.33
CA PRO A 268 -46.21 12.74 -2.18
C PRO A 268 -47.15 13.12 -3.32
N GLU A 269 -47.80 12.10 -3.85
CA GLU A 269 -48.87 12.14 -4.83
C GLU A 269 -49.96 13.13 -4.36
N PRO A 270 -50.40 14.09 -5.20
CA PRO A 270 -51.42 15.03 -4.80
C PRO A 270 -52.73 14.27 -4.61
N THR A 271 -53.22 14.26 -3.37
CA THR A 271 -54.51 13.74 -2.99
C THR A 271 -55.58 14.53 -3.75
N GLU A 272 -56.35 13.84 -4.59
CA GLU A 272 -57.56 14.39 -5.20
C GLU A 272 -58.62 14.49 -4.10
N ASP A 273 -58.88 15.71 -3.63
CA ASP A 273 -60.03 16.00 -2.77
C ASP A 273 -61.31 16.07 -3.64
N GLU A 274 -62.34 15.34 -3.20
CA GLU A 274 -63.72 15.30 -3.74
C GLU A 274 -64.47 16.64 -3.60
#